data_AF-Q56431-F1
#
_entry.id   AF-Q56431-F1
#
_cell.length_a   1.000
_cell.length_b   1.000
_cell.length_c   1.000
_cell.angle_alpha   90.00
_cell.angle_beta   90.00
_cell.angle_gamma   90.00
#
_symmetry.space_group_name_H-M   'P 1'
#
loop_
_entity.id
_entity.type
_entity.pdbx_description
1 polymer ?
#
loop_
_entity_poly.entity_id
_entity_poly.type
_entity_poly.pdbx_seq_one_letter_code
_entity_poly.pdbx_strand_id
1 'polypeptide(L)'
;ILRLGALEWLEGKPDHARVSPWVEEAKRRYPGLAGLVNAVLRRLAPREAPECVRLSLPDWLCEAWRGFFGDVAFAEGFNEPAPLFVTAYREVDLRPGPVPGSYLWEGPKTDFPALGLQPENPASLFAAKLLEARPGERVLDLCGGAGLKAFYLAAQGARWSPTT
;
A
#
# COMPACT_ATOMS: atom_id res chain seq x y z
N ILE A 1 -5.35 5.76 -21.12
CA ILE A 1 -6.32 4.96 -21.92
C ILE A 1 -5.82 3.53 -22.09
N LEU A 2 -4.80 3.24 -22.91
CA LEU A 2 -4.37 1.85 -23.17
C LEU A 2 -4.04 1.03 -21.92
N ARG A 3 -3.23 1.57 -20.98
CA ARG A 3 -2.90 0.85 -19.72
C ARG A 3 -4.12 0.56 -18.86
N LEU A 4 -5.03 1.53 -18.73
CA LEU A 4 -6.26 1.35 -17.94
C LEU A 4 -7.23 0.38 -18.62
N GLY A 5 -7.38 0.47 -19.95
CA GLY A 5 -8.18 -0.50 -20.70
C GLY A 5 -7.61 -1.91 -20.66
N ALA A 6 -6.27 -2.05 -20.66
CA ALA A 6 -5.61 -3.34 -20.47
C ALA A 6 -5.82 -3.90 -19.04
N LEU A 7 -5.80 -3.04 -18.02
CA LEU A 7 -6.12 -3.44 -16.64
C LEU A 7 -7.56 -3.96 -16.53
N GLU A 8 -8.56 -3.21 -17.00
CA GLU A 8 -9.95 -3.67 -16.98
C GLU A 8 -10.18 -4.92 -17.84
N TRP A 9 -9.39 -5.08 -18.90
CA TRP A 9 -9.38 -6.28 -19.71
C TRP A 9 -8.87 -7.49 -18.92
N LEU A 10 -7.84 -7.32 -18.08
CA LEU A 10 -7.33 -8.37 -17.19
C LEU A 10 -8.30 -8.68 -16.03
N GLU A 11 -9.07 -7.70 -15.56
CA GLU A 11 -10.07 -7.85 -14.49
C GLU A 11 -11.33 -8.64 -14.91
N GLY A 12 -11.45 -9.05 -16.17
CA GLY A 12 -12.46 -10.06 -16.54
C GLY A 12 -13.83 -9.56 -17.02
N LYS A 13 -14.04 -8.27 -17.33
CA LYS A 13 -15.34 -7.74 -17.85
C LYS A 13 -15.79 -8.41 -19.19
N PRO A 14 -17.02 -8.29 -19.71
CA PRO A 14 -17.33 -8.84 -21.05
C PRO A 14 -16.60 -8.10 -22.21
N ASP A 15 -16.16 -8.80 -23.26
CA ASP A 15 -15.29 -8.24 -24.34
C ASP A 15 -15.78 -6.94 -24.99
N HIS A 16 -17.08 -6.81 -25.25
CA HIS A 16 -17.65 -5.59 -25.84
C HIS A 16 -17.69 -4.43 -24.84
N ALA A 17 -17.93 -4.73 -23.56
CA ALA A 17 -17.93 -3.77 -22.46
C ALA A 17 -16.51 -3.36 -22.04
N ARG A 18 -15.49 -4.19 -22.32
CA ARG A 18 -14.07 -3.92 -22.05
C ARG A 18 -13.44 -2.85 -22.93
N VAL A 19 -13.91 -2.67 -24.17
CA VAL A 19 -13.22 -1.83 -25.17
C VAL A 19 -13.97 -0.53 -25.45
N SER A 20 -15.30 -0.60 -25.59
CA SER A 20 -16.13 0.54 -26.01
C SER A 20 -15.93 1.80 -25.15
N PRO A 21 -15.96 1.73 -23.79
CA PRO A 21 -15.78 2.93 -22.95
C PRO A 21 -14.44 3.64 -23.20
N TRP A 22 -13.38 2.86 -23.42
CA TRP A 22 -12.04 3.39 -23.67
C TRP A 22 -11.89 4.00 -25.07
N VAL A 23 -12.62 3.48 -26.06
CA VAL A 23 -12.67 4.06 -27.40
C VAL A 23 -13.45 5.37 -27.41
N GLU A 24 -14.57 5.46 -26.71
CA GLU A 24 -15.32 6.72 -26.57
C GLU A 24 -14.52 7.76 -25.81
N GLU A 25 -13.82 7.37 -24.75
CA GLU A 25 -12.89 8.27 -24.05
C GLU A 25 -11.73 8.73 -24.95
N ALA A 26 -11.23 7.85 -25.82
CA ALA A 26 -10.24 8.22 -26.83
C ALA A 26 -10.81 9.18 -27.89
N LYS A 27 -12.04 8.97 -28.38
CA LYS A 27 -12.70 9.91 -29.29
C LYS A 27 -12.84 11.30 -28.67
N ARG A 28 -13.11 11.37 -27.37
CA ARG A 28 -13.28 12.63 -26.64
C ARG A 28 -11.96 13.39 -26.43
N ARG A 29 -10.89 12.70 -26.02
CA ARG A 29 -9.59 13.35 -25.71
C ARG A 29 -8.61 13.38 -26.89
N TYR A 30 -8.58 12.34 -27.71
CA TYR A 30 -7.60 12.10 -28.77
C TYR A 30 -8.24 11.44 -30.00
N PRO A 31 -9.12 12.16 -30.75
CA PRO A 31 -9.91 11.57 -31.84
C PRO A 31 -9.11 10.72 -32.84
N GLY A 32 -7.93 11.20 -33.25
CA GLY A 32 -7.06 10.50 -34.20
C GLY A 32 -6.47 9.18 -33.69
N LEU A 33 -6.54 8.90 -32.39
CA LEU A 33 -6.02 7.67 -31.77
C LEU A 33 -7.12 6.65 -31.44
N ALA A 34 -8.40 6.98 -31.64
CA ALA A 34 -9.52 6.09 -31.29
C ALA A 34 -9.44 4.74 -32.02
N GLY A 35 -9.06 4.76 -33.31
CA GLY A 35 -8.84 3.55 -34.10
C GLY A 35 -7.70 2.68 -33.55
N LEU A 36 -6.58 3.30 -33.14
CA LEU A 36 -5.46 2.60 -32.51
C LEU A 36 -5.87 1.96 -31.18
N VAL A 37 -6.59 2.69 -30.32
CA VAL A 37 -7.07 2.17 -29.04
C VAL A 37 -7.96 0.94 -29.24
N ASN A 38 -8.94 1.03 -30.14
CA ASN A 38 -9.80 -0.11 -30.48
C ASN A 38 -8.97 -1.30 -30.99
N ALA A 39 -8.02 -1.04 -31.90
CA ALA A 39 -7.20 -2.08 -32.52
C ALA A 39 -6.26 -2.78 -31.53
N VAL A 40 -5.68 -2.05 -30.58
CA VAL A 40 -4.78 -2.61 -29.55
C VAL A 40 -5.59 -3.41 -28.53
N LEU A 41 -6.65 -2.84 -27.95
CA LEU A 41 -7.41 -3.50 -26.88
C LEU A 41 -8.11 -4.77 -27.37
N ARG A 42 -8.59 -4.82 -28.62
CA ARG A 42 -9.18 -6.03 -29.22
C ARG A 42 -8.17 -7.15 -29.51
N ARG A 43 -6.88 -6.83 -29.55
CA ARG A 43 -5.80 -7.81 -29.81
C ARG A 43 -5.04 -8.19 -28.55
N LEU A 44 -5.46 -7.70 -27.37
CA LEU A 44 -4.87 -8.14 -26.13
C LEU A 44 -5.11 -9.63 -25.94
N ALA A 45 -4.04 -10.32 -25.56
CA ALA A 45 -4.04 -11.73 -25.23
C ALA A 45 -3.13 -11.93 -24.03
N PRO A 46 -3.42 -12.90 -23.15
CA PRO A 46 -2.52 -13.24 -22.05
C PRO A 46 -1.20 -13.75 -22.63
N ARG A 47 -0.10 -13.40 -21.99
CA ARG A 47 1.22 -13.95 -22.28
C ARG A 47 1.87 -14.35 -20.98
N GLU A 48 2.70 -15.38 -21.02
CA GLU A 48 3.55 -15.72 -19.89
C GLU A 48 4.51 -14.56 -19.62
N ALA A 49 4.52 -14.11 -18.37
CA ALA A 49 5.35 -13.00 -17.94
C ALA A 49 6.64 -13.55 -17.29
N PRO A 50 7.82 -12.99 -17.63
CA PRO A 50 9.04 -13.27 -16.89
C PRO A 50 8.85 -13.03 -15.39
N GLU A 51 9.60 -13.74 -14.55
CA GLU A 51 9.44 -13.72 -13.09
C GLU A 51 9.36 -12.30 -12.51
N CYS A 52 10.31 -11.41 -12.82
CA CYS A 52 10.31 -10.05 -12.27
C CYS A 52 9.08 -9.24 -12.71
N VAL A 53 8.58 -9.43 -13.95
CA VAL A 53 7.36 -8.80 -14.44
C VAL A 53 6.13 -9.33 -13.70
N ARG A 54 6.07 -10.64 -13.44
CA ARG A 54 5.02 -11.28 -12.64
C ARG A 54 5.01 -10.79 -11.19
N LEU A 55 6.19 -10.51 -10.63
CA LEU A 55 6.36 -9.95 -9.29
C LEU A 55 6.16 -8.42 -9.23
N SER A 56 5.81 -7.77 -10.34
CA SER A 56 5.67 -6.30 -10.43
C SER A 56 6.94 -5.54 -10.03
N LEU A 57 8.13 -6.14 -10.21
CA LEU A 57 9.41 -5.52 -9.89
C LEU A 57 10.12 -5.03 -11.17
N PRO A 58 10.76 -3.85 -11.14
CA PRO A 58 11.70 -3.49 -12.20
C PRO A 58 12.94 -4.40 -12.12
N ASP A 59 13.56 -4.68 -13.26
CA ASP A 59 14.66 -5.65 -13.38
C ASP A 59 15.80 -5.37 -12.39
N TRP A 60 16.21 -4.11 -12.24
CA TRP A 60 17.28 -3.71 -11.33
C TRP A 60 16.99 -4.05 -9.86
N LEU A 61 15.73 -3.96 -9.42
CA LEU A 61 15.34 -4.24 -8.04
C LEU A 61 15.30 -5.74 -7.80
N CYS A 62 14.78 -6.47 -8.79
CA CYS A 62 14.76 -7.93 -8.80
C CYS A 62 16.19 -8.49 -8.69
N GLU A 63 17.13 -7.97 -9.49
CA GLU A 63 18.55 -8.33 -9.44
C GLU A 63 19.20 -7.99 -8.10
N ALA A 64 18.99 -6.76 -7.61
CA ALA A 64 19.54 -6.32 -6.32
C ALA A 64 19.04 -7.18 -5.15
N TRP A 65 17.74 -7.49 -5.11
CA TRP A 65 17.15 -8.30 -4.06
C TRP A 65 17.55 -9.77 -4.16
N ARG A 66 17.64 -10.36 -5.36
CA ARG A 66 18.22 -11.70 -5.50
C ARG A 66 19.66 -11.74 -4.97
N GLY A 67 20.45 -10.71 -5.27
CA GLY A 67 21.83 -10.61 -4.78
C GLY A 67 21.92 -10.51 -3.25
N PHE A 68 20.97 -9.82 -2.60
CA PHE A 68 20.98 -9.59 -1.16
C PHE A 68 20.28 -10.70 -0.34
N PHE A 69 19.11 -11.15 -0.78
CA PHE A 69 18.27 -12.13 -0.07
C PHE A 69 18.44 -13.57 -0.57
N GLY A 70 19.01 -13.79 -1.75
CA GLY A 70 19.16 -15.11 -2.38
C GLY A 70 17.95 -15.55 -3.20
N ASP A 71 16.76 -15.03 -2.90
CA ASP A 71 15.54 -15.19 -3.71
C ASP A 71 14.66 -13.92 -3.67
N VAL A 72 13.58 -13.93 -4.45
CA VAL A 72 12.59 -12.83 -4.52
C VAL A 72 11.15 -13.32 -4.39
N ALA A 73 10.94 -14.56 -3.91
CA ALA A 73 9.61 -15.16 -3.87
C ALA A 73 8.65 -14.41 -2.92
N PHE A 74 9.19 -13.80 -1.87
CA PHE A 74 8.42 -12.97 -0.93
C PHE A 74 7.72 -11.78 -1.61
N ALA A 75 8.20 -11.33 -2.76
CA ALA A 75 7.64 -10.18 -3.47
C ALA A 75 6.24 -10.45 -4.05
N GLU A 76 5.83 -11.73 -4.15
CA GLU A 76 4.44 -12.08 -4.49
C GLU A 76 3.45 -11.42 -3.53
N GLY A 77 3.79 -11.33 -2.24
CA GLY A 77 2.95 -10.68 -1.23
C GLY A 77 2.74 -9.18 -1.45
N PHE A 78 3.58 -8.50 -2.25
CA PHE A 78 3.37 -7.08 -2.58
C PHE A 78 2.29 -6.86 -3.64
N ASN A 79 1.91 -7.91 -4.38
CA ASN A 79 0.81 -7.84 -5.35
C ASN A 79 -0.57 -8.04 -4.69
N GLU A 80 -0.60 -8.47 -3.44
CA GLU A 80 -1.85 -8.64 -2.68
C GLU A 80 -2.32 -7.30 -2.08
N PRO A 81 -3.64 -7.10 -1.92
CA PRO A 81 -4.17 -5.92 -1.24
C PRO A 81 -3.56 -5.77 0.16
N ALA A 82 -2.94 -4.61 0.42
CA ALA A 82 -2.32 -4.36 1.71
C ALA A 82 -3.38 -4.29 2.83
N PRO A 83 -3.25 -5.10 3.90
CA PRO A 83 -4.15 -5.01 5.04
C PRO A 83 -4.01 -3.65 5.74
N LEU A 84 -5.13 -3.09 6.19
CA LEU A 84 -5.13 -1.88 7.00
C LEU A 84 -5.00 -2.26 8.47
N PHE A 85 -3.88 -1.86 9.08
CA PHE A 85 -3.67 -2.01 10.52
C PHE A 85 -3.86 -0.68 11.24
N VAL A 86 -4.31 -0.78 12.49
CA VAL A 86 -4.46 0.35 13.41
C VAL A 86 -3.78 0.03 14.75
N THR A 87 -3.16 1.04 15.34
CA THR A 87 -2.73 1.05 16.73
C THR A 87 -3.88 1.56 17.58
N ALA A 88 -4.22 0.87 18.68
CA ALA A 88 -5.28 1.29 19.59
C ALA A 88 -4.69 1.87 20.89
N TYR A 89 -5.25 3.01 21.34
CA TYR A 89 -4.87 3.67 22.60
C TYR A 89 -5.92 3.51 23.70
N ARG A 90 -6.83 2.55 23.50
CA ARG A 90 -7.88 2.13 24.42
C ARG A 90 -8.19 0.66 24.17
N GLU A 91 -9.00 0.08 25.05
CA GLU A 91 -9.54 -1.26 24.81
C GLU A 91 -10.43 -1.26 23.56
N VAL A 92 -10.22 -2.29 22.73
CA VAL A 92 -10.92 -2.49 21.45
C VAL A 92 -11.23 -3.97 21.28
N ASP A 93 -12.39 -4.24 20.68
CA ASP A 93 -12.76 -5.57 20.21
C ASP A 93 -12.48 -5.66 18.70
N LEU A 94 -11.20 -5.83 18.37
CA LEU A 94 -10.72 -5.95 16.99
C LEU A 94 -9.79 -7.16 16.87
N ARG A 95 -9.69 -7.72 15.67
CA ARG A 95 -8.76 -8.83 15.39
C ARG A 95 -7.31 -8.37 15.62
N PRO A 96 -6.52 -9.04 16.48
CA PRO A 96 -5.13 -8.66 16.72
C PRO A 96 -4.26 -8.76 15.45
N GLY A 97 -3.33 -7.82 15.31
CA GLY A 97 -2.27 -7.83 14.33
C GLY A 97 -1.02 -8.57 14.81
N PRO A 98 0.06 -8.59 14.00
CA PRO A 98 1.29 -9.32 14.31
C PRO A 98 2.12 -8.71 15.45
N VAL A 99 1.83 -7.46 15.84
CA VAL A 99 2.53 -6.75 16.91
C VAL A 99 1.53 -6.41 18.03
N PRO A 100 1.85 -6.66 19.31
CA PRO A 100 0.94 -6.32 20.42
C PRO A 100 0.50 -4.85 20.38
N GLY A 101 -0.81 -4.60 20.45
CA GLY A 101 -1.40 -3.25 20.33
C GLY A 101 -1.68 -2.79 18.89
N SER A 102 -1.29 -3.58 17.88
CA SER A 102 -1.79 -3.45 16.51
C SER A 102 -2.99 -4.36 16.28
N TYR A 103 -3.93 -3.91 15.44
CA TYR A 103 -5.18 -4.59 15.13
C TYR A 103 -5.50 -4.45 13.64
N LEU A 104 -6.13 -5.47 13.06
CA LEU A 104 -6.62 -5.43 11.69
C LEU A 104 -7.93 -4.63 11.64
N TRP A 105 -8.04 -3.75 10.65
CA TRP A 105 -9.25 -2.99 10.33
C TRP A 105 -9.84 -3.45 9.01
N GLU A 106 -11.02 -4.07 9.07
CA GLU A 106 -11.73 -4.60 7.89
C GLU A 106 -12.82 -3.64 7.36
N GLY A 107 -12.99 -2.49 8.01
CA GLY A 107 -13.95 -1.47 7.61
C GLY A 107 -13.42 -0.47 6.56
N PRO A 108 -14.28 0.44 6.08
CA PRO A 108 -13.84 1.54 5.24
C PRO A 108 -12.94 2.52 6.02
N LYS A 109 -12.23 3.39 5.30
CA LYS A 109 -11.54 4.53 5.92
C LYS A 109 -12.54 5.40 6.68
N THR A 110 -12.17 5.79 7.89
CA THR A 110 -13.02 6.57 8.80
C THR A 110 -12.17 7.58 9.59
N ASP A 111 -12.81 8.33 10.48
CA ASP A 111 -12.14 9.18 11.46
C ASP A 111 -11.55 8.31 12.59
N PHE A 112 -10.37 7.75 12.34
CA PHE A 112 -9.68 6.89 13.31
C PHE A 112 -9.35 7.60 14.63
N PRO A 113 -8.87 8.86 14.64
CA PRO A 113 -8.67 9.61 15.89
C PRO A 113 -9.92 9.71 16.76
N ALA A 114 -11.10 9.97 16.17
CA ALA A 114 -12.36 9.98 16.92
C ALA A 114 -12.69 8.62 17.57
N LEU A 115 -12.13 7.52 17.04
CA LEU A 115 -12.24 6.18 17.60
C LEU A 115 -11.09 5.82 18.54
N GLY A 116 -10.15 6.72 18.84
CA GLY A 116 -8.95 6.41 19.63
C GLY A 116 -8.02 5.41 18.94
N LEU A 117 -8.04 5.40 17.60
CA LEU A 117 -7.25 4.53 16.74
C LEU A 117 -6.30 5.36 15.89
N GLN A 118 -5.17 4.77 15.52
CA GLN A 118 -4.20 5.37 14.61
C GLN A 118 -3.85 4.39 13.49
N PRO A 119 -4.12 4.69 12.22
CA PRO A 119 -3.66 3.88 11.10
C PRO A 119 -2.15 3.82 11.06
N GLU A 120 -1.58 2.62 11.18
CA GLU A 120 -0.15 2.43 11.27
C GLU A 120 0.23 1.00 10.87
N ASN A 121 1.29 0.86 10.08
CA ASN A 121 1.86 -0.45 9.81
C ASN A 121 2.43 -1.05 11.11
N PRO A 122 2.14 -2.32 11.46
CA PRO A 122 2.64 -2.94 12.69
C PRO A 122 4.16 -2.86 12.86
N ALA A 123 4.91 -2.92 11.76
CA ALA A 123 6.37 -2.77 11.80
C ALA A 123 6.81 -1.37 12.30
N SER A 124 6.03 -0.33 12.01
CA SER A 124 6.29 1.03 12.54
C SER A 124 5.99 1.13 14.03
N LEU A 125 4.90 0.52 14.49
CA LEU A 125 4.59 0.42 15.92
C LEU A 125 5.70 -0.35 16.66
N PHE A 126 6.17 -1.45 16.08
CA PHE A 126 7.25 -2.25 16.65
C PHE A 126 8.54 -1.45 16.78
N ALA A 127 8.91 -0.66 15.77
CA ALA A 127 10.07 0.22 15.85
C ALA A 127 9.97 1.24 17.00
N ALA A 128 8.78 1.82 17.24
CA ALA A 128 8.57 2.73 18.36
C ALA A 128 8.63 2.00 19.72
N LYS A 129 8.15 0.76 19.80
CA LYS A 129 8.24 -0.09 21.00
C LYS A 129 9.67 -0.44 21.37
N LEU A 130 10.52 -0.74 20.38
CA LEU A 130 11.93 -1.07 20.60
C LEU A 130 12.75 0.06 21.25
N LEU A 131 12.26 1.31 21.16
CA LEU A 131 12.91 2.44 21.84
C LEU A 131 12.74 2.37 23.37
N GLU A 132 11.68 1.70 23.86
CA GLU A 132 11.39 1.52 25.30
C GLU A 132 11.42 2.83 26.11
N ALA A 133 10.98 3.93 25.49
CA ALA A 133 10.97 5.25 26.11
C ALA A 133 10.13 5.25 27.40
N ARG A 134 10.69 5.81 28.47
CA ARG A 134 10.03 5.85 29.77
C ARG A 134 9.25 7.15 29.95
N PRO A 135 8.21 7.15 30.82
CA PRO A 135 7.48 8.36 31.15
C PRO A 135 8.42 9.49 31.61
N GLY A 136 8.25 10.67 31.02
CA GLY A 136 9.06 11.86 31.30
C GLY A 136 10.37 11.98 30.51
N GLU A 137 10.84 10.92 29.84
CA GLU A 137 12.03 10.98 29.00
C GLU A 137 11.83 11.91 27.80
N ARG A 138 12.89 12.63 27.42
CA ARG A 138 12.90 13.45 26.21
C ARG A 138 13.29 12.60 25.02
N VAL A 139 12.41 12.50 24.03
CA VAL A 139 12.65 11.75 22.79
C VAL A 139 12.55 12.68 21.58
N LEU A 140 13.48 12.52 20.64
CA LEU A 140 13.49 13.21 19.35
C LEU A 140 13.06 12.24 18.25
N ASP A 141 12.00 12.59 17.52
CA ASP A 141 11.59 11.90 16.30
C ASP A 141 12.12 12.69 15.09
N LEU A 142 13.37 12.43 14.70
CA LEU A 142 14.12 13.23 13.73
C LEU A 142 13.47 13.26 12.34
N CYS A 143 12.75 12.20 11.97
CA CYS A 143 12.10 12.06 10.66
C CYS A 143 10.59 11.79 10.83
N GLY A 144 9.97 12.45 11.80
CA GLY A 144 8.63 12.08 12.27
C GLY A 144 7.51 12.19 11.24
N GLY A 145 7.64 13.05 10.21
CA GLY A 145 6.63 13.19 9.16
C GLY A 145 5.23 13.44 9.73
N ALA A 146 4.30 12.50 9.52
CA ALA A 146 2.94 12.54 10.06
C ALA A 146 2.83 12.30 11.58
N GLY A 147 3.95 12.04 12.27
CA GLY A 147 4.04 11.97 13.73
C GLY A 147 3.53 10.68 14.36
N LEU A 148 3.33 9.59 13.60
CA LEU A 148 2.73 8.35 14.09
C LEU A 148 3.50 7.74 15.28
N LYS A 149 4.84 7.67 15.18
CA LYS A 149 5.69 7.12 16.24
C LYS A 149 5.81 8.08 17.41
N ALA A 150 5.98 9.38 17.15
CA ALA A 150 5.95 10.42 18.18
C ALA A 150 4.65 10.38 18.99
N PHE A 151 3.50 10.19 18.35
CA PHE A 151 2.21 10.06 19.04
C PHE A 151 2.17 8.82 19.93
N TYR A 152 2.63 7.66 19.43
CA TYR A 152 2.74 6.45 20.26
C TYR A 152 3.61 6.69 21.49
N LEU A 153 4.80 7.29 21.32
CA LEU A 153 5.74 7.58 22.40
C LEU A 153 5.16 8.57 23.42
N ALA A 154 4.46 9.61 22.95
CA ALA A 154 3.76 10.55 23.81
C ALA A 154 2.63 9.87 24.60
N ALA A 155 1.90 8.93 23.98
CA ALA A 155 0.89 8.12 24.66
C ALA A 155 1.49 7.19 25.73
N GLN A 156 2.77 6.82 25.62
CA GLN A 156 3.51 6.12 26.69
C GLN A 156 4.04 7.09 27.78
N GLY A 157 3.81 8.40 27.65
CA GLY A 157 4.21 9.41 28.63
C GLY A 157 5.57 10.05 28.37
N ALA A 158 6.23 9.77 27.23
CA ALA A 158 7.46 10.45 26.85
C ALA A 158 7.18 11.94 26.52
N ARG A 159 8.16 12.81 26.81
CA ARG A 159 8.16 14.20 26.33
C ARG A 159 8.76 14.22 24.92
N TRP A 160 7.95 14.60 23.94
CA TRP A 160 8.41 14.78 22.57
C TRP A 160 8.70 16.26 22.29
N SER A 161 9.73 16.52 21.47
CA SER A 161 9.99 17.84 20.89
C SER A 161 10.17 17.72 19.37
N PRO A 162 9.53 18.57 18.56
CA PRO A 162 9.69 18.55 17.09
C PRO A 162 11.09 18.98 16.64
N THR A 163 11.87 19.64 17.50
CA THR A 163 13.26 20.09 17.27
C THR A 163 13.98 20.30 18.63
N THR A 164 15.31 20.37 18.62
CA THR A 164 16.19 20.52 19.82
C THR A 164 15.73 21.57 20.83
#